data_AF-A0A7C2R2D4-F1
#
_entry.id   AF-A0A7C2R2D4-F1
#
_cell.length_a   1.000
_cell.length_b   1.000
_cell.length_c   1.000
_cell.angle_alpha   90.00
_cell.angle_beta   90.00
_cell.angle_gamma   90.00
#
_symmetry.space_group_name_H-M   'P 1'
#
loop_
_entity.id
_entity.type
_entity.pdbx_description
1 polymer ?
#
loop_
_entity_poly.entity_id
_entity_poly.type
_entity_poly.pdbx_seq_one_letter_code
_entity_poly.pdbx_strand_id
1 'polypeptide(L)'
;MNDLRRCKGDFFFLVSFLSLIFFLIGCAPPAGREEEKTYPDENSLLILNSWGTGVWENVPDGKYWFSYNAIKKIKPIVYVWGFARNHPAARLKFKITHPIRDDVHITIRAVNDTRSPIYQKEFLPLVFGLGVVCGFPNDEVYFDITDVVSYLDDTYKTIEIWVEDRFNNAITGTLHGLALELWPSQPYDPDNPEMVVYPDQGTVTNVPIGESGALIYLFSNIRQNFSAMGLSPASRTMLFTDVSPVKTDRPAAGRIEHMLARLTDPSKENYNKVYPGGYGTGLNPPTEEQQARMRTSRNYIVGSNLRAGGSSSMDITTSRYFPPVGNQGRMGSCVSFNAGYYIQTYYSAHANNIDLSEVSWIPNAYQGAPSDPAVVLSPGFLYSMVNGGMDRGSSFEDNITILILMGVSSWSTQPYIDAVNPMLWPSGAAFKEALEYRSSVNDKGAVNPLTFSWMFLETDQDIQTVKTLLDNGYPLLIGVDANFYGTLSDNDIWYEDALDVNAWGANHANTVVGYHEGD
;
A
#
# COMPACT_ATOMS: atom_id res chain seq x y z
N MET A 1 -4.52 -50.93 60.55
CA MET A 1 -5.73 -50.12 60.80
C MET A 1 -6.34 -49.85 59.43
N ASN A 2 -6.94 -50.86 58.79
CA ASN A 2 -8.36 -51.28 58.87
C ASN A 2 -9.27 -50.13 58.41
N ASP A 3 -10.16 -50.20 57.42
CA ASP A 3 -10.89 -51.32 56.77
C ASP A 3 -11.35 -50.83 55.37
N LEU A 4 -11.26 -51.57 54.25
CA LEU A 4 -12.01 -52.76 53.78
C LEU A 4 -13.45 -52.49 53.26
N ARG A 5 -13.68 -52.72 51.93
CA ARG A 5 -14.60 -53.75 51.32
C ARG A 5 -14.97 -53.39 49.85
N ARG A 6 -14.58 -54.22 48.86
CA ARG A 6 -15.30 -55.35 48.16
C ARG A 6 -16.12 -54.85 46.94
N CYS A 7 -16.12 -55.49 45.75
CA CYS A 7 -16.20 -56.91 45.33
C CYS A 7 -15.36 -57.14 44.04
N LYS A 8 -14.56 -58.22 43.87
CA LYS A 8 -14.86 -59.60 43.37
C LYS A 8 -15.64 -59.64 42.03
N GLY A 9 -15.24 -60.39 40.99
CA GLY A 9 -14.26 -61.47 40.92
C GLY A 9 -13.90 -61.97 39.51
N ASP A 10 -13.08 -63.02 39.53
CA ASP A 10 -12.34 -63.69 38.45
C ASP A 10 -13.20 -64.41 37.40
N PHE A 11 -12.64 -64.72 36.21
CA PHE A 11 -12.49 -66.11 35.70
C PHE A 11 -11.67 -66.18 34.39
N PHE A 12 -10.75 -67.17 34.34
CA PHE A 12 -9.94 -67.65 33.22
C PHE A 12 -10.79 -68.33 32.11
N PHE A 13 -10.40 -68.24 30.82
CA PHE A 13 -9.91 -69.38 29.99
C PHE A 13 -9.53 -69.01 28.54
N LEU A 14 -8.64 -69.84 28.00
CA LEU A 14 -7.94 -69.84 26.71
C LEU A 14 -8.81 -70.20 25.47
N VAL A 15 -8.39 -69.63 24.32
CA VAL A 15 -8.21 -70.23 22.97
C VAL A 15 -9.38 -70.38 21.98
N SER A 16 -9.17 -69.68 20.86
CA SER A 16 -9.45 -69.99 19.44
C SER A 16 -10.90 -70.12 18.96
N PHE A 17 -11.30 -69.23 18.04
CA PHE A 17 -11.90 -69.62 16.76
C PHE A 17 -11.73 -68.48 15.73
N LEU A 18 -11.17 -68.83 14.55
CA LEU A 18 -11.20 -68.00 13.35
C LEU A 18 -12.66 -67.76 12.91
N SER A 19 -12.98 -66.52 12.56
CA SER A 19 -13.97 -66.18 11.53
C SER A 19 -13.63 -64.83 10.90
N LEU A 20 -13.41 -64.89 9.59
CA LEU A 20 -13.38 -63.79 8.62
C LEU A 20 -14.46 -62.73 8.93
N ILE A 21 -14.11 -61.44 8.86
CA ILE A 21 -14.78 -60.41 8.03
C ILE A 21 -14.04 -59.07 8.20
N PHE A 22 -13.77 -58.46 7.06
CA PHE A 22 -13.08 -57.21 6.74
C PHE A 22 -13.23 -56.04 7.72
N PHE A 23 -12.09 -55.50 8.17
CA PHE A 23 -11.91 -54.05 8.33
C PHE A 23 -10.63 -53.65 7.59
N LEU A 24 -10.80 -52.77 6.62
CA LEU A 24 -9.76 -52.28 5.72
C LEU A 24 -8.64 -51.58 6.49
N ILE A 25 -7.42 -52.06 6.24
CA ILE A 25 -6.18 -51.34 6.48
C ILE A 25 -6.19 -50.11 5.55
N GLY A 26 -6.26 -48.92 6.13
CA GLY A 26 -5.85 -47.68 5.48
C GLY A 26 -4.59 -47.21 6.18
N CYS A 27 -3.44 -47.59 5.63
CA CYS A 27 -2.14 -47.09 6.04
C CYS A 27 -2.16 -45.55 6.06
N ALA A 28 -1.63 -44.95 7.13
CA ALA A 28 -1.13 -43.60 7.07
C ALA A 28 -0.14 -43.51 5.90
N PRO A 29 -0.22 -42.48 5.04
CA PRO A 29 0.78 -42.31 4.00
C PRO A 29 2.16 -42.16 4.67
N PRO A 30 3.22 -42.80 4.12
CA PRO A 30 4.57 -42.49 4.55
C PRO A 30 4.82 -41.01 4.32
N ALA A 31 5.69 -40.41 5.13
CA ALA A 31 6.24 -39.07 4.86
C ALA A 31 6.78 -39.07 3.43
N GLY A 32 5.96 -38.56 2.52
CA GLY A 32 6.27 -38.39 1.12
C GLY A 32 7.29 -37.28 1.00
N ARG A 33 8.15 -37.41 -0.02
CA ARG A 33 8.98 -36.33 -0.56
C ARG A 33 8.27 -34.98 -0.42
N GLU A 34 9.04 -33.94 -0.11
CA GLU A 34 8.72 -32.59 -0.59
C GLU A 34 8.27 -32.75 -2.05
N GLU A 35 6.99 -32.52 -2.33
CA GLU A 35 6.55 -32.38 -3.71
C GLU A 35 7.29 -31.16 -4.23
N GLU A 36 8.38 -31.45 -4.93
CA GLU A 36 9.17 -30.51 -5.71
C GLU A 36 8.16 -29.72 -6.54
N LYS A 37 8.05 -28.42 -6.24
CA LYS A 37 7.20 -27.50 -6.97
C LYS A 37 7.47 -27.74 -8.46
N THR A 38 6.49 -28.18 -9.23
CA THR A 38 6.61 -28.10 -10.68
C THR A 38 6.58 -26.61 -10.99
N TYR A 39 7.77 -26.03 -11.14
CA TYR A 39 7.94 -24.79 -11.85
C TYR A 39 7.08 -24.82 -13.12
N PRO A 40 6.50 -23.68 -13.51
CA PRO A 40 5.66 -23.67 -14.69
C PRO A 40 6.47 -24.21 -15.87
N ASP A 41 5.82 -25.04 -16.69
CA ASP A 41 6.38 -25.61 -17.90
C ASP A 41 6.65 -24.56 -19.00
N GLU A 42 6.24 -23.32 -18.75
CA GLU A 42 6.53 -22.16 -19.59
C GLU A 42 6.90 -20.91 -18.78
N ASN A 43 7.54 -19.97 -19.47
CA ASN A 43 8.02 -18.74 -18.85
C ASN A 43 6.86 -17.90 -18.32
N SER A 44 6.91 -17.58 -17.03
CA SER A 44 5.79 -17.02 -16.29
C SER A 44 6.23 -16.03 -15.22
N LEU A 45 5.34 -15.09 -14.88
CA LEU A 45 5.47 -14.25 -13.68
C LEU A 45 4.80 -14.93 -12.50
N LEU A 46 5.43 -14.87 -11.33
CA LEU A 46 4.84 -15.32 -10.07
C LEU A 46 4.01 -14.19 -9.47
N ILE A 47 2.74 -14.47 -9.23
CA ILE A 47 1.77 -13.51 -8.70
C ILE A 47 1.29 -13.97 -7.33
N LEU A 48 1.28 -13.06 -6.37
CA LEU A 48 0.75 -13.26 -5.03
C LEU A 48 -0.63 -12.63 -4.91
N ASN A 49 -1.59 -13.41 -4.41
CA ASN A 49 -2.97 -12.98 -4.19
C ASN A 49 -3.16 -12.44 -2.75
N SER A 50 -4.08 -11.49 -2.62
CA SER A 50 -4.52 -10.90 -1.34
C SER A 50 -5.64 -11.69 -0.65
N TRP A 51 -6.13 -12.78 -1.26
CA TRP A 51 -7.10 -13.70 -0.67
C TRP A 51 -6.50 -14.76 0.27
N GLY A 52 -5.19 -14.73 0.46
CA GLY A 52 -4.45 -15.75 1.20
C GLY A 52 -4.59 -17.12 0.56
N THR A 53 -4.44 -18.18 1.35
CA THR A 53 -4.66 -19.55 0.88
C THR A 53 -6.13 -19.95 0.92
N GLY A 54 -6.64 -20.73 -0.03
CA GLY A 54 -8.01 -21.25 0.07
C GLY A 54 -8.54 -22.01 -1.13
N VAL A 55 -9.86 -21.87 -1.39
CA VAL A 55 -10.56 -22.65 -2.44
C VAL A 55 -10.58 -21.97 -3.80
N TRP A 56 -9.91 -20.82 -3.93
CA TRP A 56 -9.78 -20.07 -5.19
C TRP A 56 -8.62 -20.56 -6.06
N GLU A 57 -7.73 -21.37 -5.49
CA GLU A 57 -6.50 -21.93 -6.08
C GLU A 57 -6.55 -23.47 -6.00
N ASN A 58 -5.70 -24.14 -6.78
CA ASN A 58 -5.57 -25.60 -6.80
C ASN A 58 -4.39 -26.09 -5.94
N VAL A 59 -3.34 -25.27 -5.82
CA VAL A 59 -2.16 -25.44 -4.97
C VAL A 59 -2.25 -24.41 -3.84
N PRO A 60 -2.48 -24.81 -2.58
CA PRO A 60 -2.81 -23.87 -1.52
C PRO A 60 -1.60 -23.11 -0.95
N ASP A 61 -1.00 -22.19 -1.73
CA ASP A 61 0.16 -21.39 -1.34
C ASP A 61 -0.03 -19.87 -1.46
N GLY A 62 -1.22 -19.43 -1.86
CA GLY A 62 -1.60 -18.02 -2.02
C GLY A 62 -1.11 -17.40 -3.33
N LYS A 63 -0.47 -18.19 -4.21
CA LYS A 63 0.25 -17.72 -5.39
C LYS A 63 -0.24 -18.47 -6.63
N TYR A 64 0.03 -17.87 -7.78
CA TYR A 64 -0.21 -18.50 -9.06
C TYR A 64 0.76 -17.94 -10.09
N TRP A 65 0.89 -18.63 -11.21
CA TRP A 65 1.72 -18.22 -12.33
C TRP A 65 0.88 -17.58 -13.43
N PHE A 66 1.38 -16.50 -14.00
CA PHE A 66 0.77 -15.83 -15.13
C PHE A 66 1.77 -15.89 -16.30
N SER A 67 1.46 -16.71 -17.30
CA SER A 67 2.37 -16.95 -18.42
C SER A 67 2.64 -15.71 -19.24
N TYR A 68 3.83 -15.65 -19.85
CA TYR A 68 4.21 -14.49 -20.66
C TYR A 68 3.28 -14.28 -21.86
N ASN A 69 2.78 -15.37 -22.45
CA ASN A 69 1.84 -15.29 -23.57
C ASN A 69 0.47 -14.77 -23.10
N ALA A 70 -0.05 -15.27 -21.98
CA ALA A 70 -1.30 -14.76 -21.41
C ALA A 70 -1.18 -13.29 -20.99
N ILE A 71 -0.05 -12.89 -20.38
CA ILE A 71 0.23 -11.50 -20.03
C ILE A 71 0.19 -10.61 -21.28
N LYS A 72 0.91 -10.98 -22.36
CA LYS A 72 0.95 -10.18 -23.60
C LYS A 72 -0.40 -10.13 -24.31
N LYS A 73 -1.25 -11.15 -24.15
CA LYS A 73 -2.64 -11.17 -24.64
C LYS A 73 -3.53 -10.21 -23.86
N ILE A 74 -3.49 -10.27 -22.54
CA ILE A 74 -4.34 -9.47 -21.65
C ILE A 74 -3.87 -8.03 -21.52
N LYS A 75 -2.55 -7.82 -21.52
CA LYS A 75 -1.87 -6.53 -21.38
C LYS A 75 -2.21 -5.84 -20.04
N PRO A 76 -2.00 -6.51 -18.90
CA PRO A 76 -2.32 -5.94 -17.60
C PRO A 76 -1.47 -4.69 -17.34
N ILE A 77 -2.03 -3.77 -16.56
CA ILE A 77 -1.29 -2.62 -16.03
C ILE A 77 -0.55 -3.01 -14.76
N VAL A 78 0.67 -2.52 -14.63
CA VAL A 78 1.48 -2.64 -13.42
C VAL A 78 1.95 -1.28 -12.92
N TYR A 79 2.13 -1.17 -11.60
CA TYR A 79 2.65 0.00 -10.90
C TYR A 79 3.84 -0.38 -10.03
N VAL A 80 4.83 0.50 -9.97
CA VAL A 80 6.01 0.40 -9.11
C VAL A 80 6.33 1.76 -8.48
N TRP A 81 6.82 1.75 -7.25
CA TRP A 81 7.32 2.91 -6.53
C TRP A 81 8.52 2.52 -5.68
N GLY A 82 9.28 3.51 -5.23
CA GLY A 82 10.41 3.33 -4.30
C GLY A 82 10.01 3.61 -2.86
N PHE A 83 10.86 3.23 -1.92
CA PHE A 83 10.68 3.45 -0.48
C PHE A 83 11.54 4.62 0.03
N ALA A 84 11.02 5.44 0.95
CA ALA A 84 11.80 6.52 1.57
C ALA A 84 12.49 5.98 2.82
N ARG A 85 13.80 6.17 2.95
CA ARG A 85 14.56 5.74 4.14
C ARG A 85 14.65 6.79 5.25
N ASN A 86 13.98 7.93 5.12
CA ASN A 86 14.24 9.06 6.02
C ASN A 86 13.07 9.34 6.95
N HIS A 87 13.43 9.57 8.21
CA HIS A 87 12.55 10.14 9.22
C HIS A 87 12.22 11.61 8.90
N PRO A 88 11.05 12.10 9.32
CA PRO A 88 10.69 13.51 9.22
C PRO A 88 11.69 14.42 9.94
N ALA A 89 12.21 15.45 9.27
CA ALA A 89 12.92 16.55 9.93
C ALA A 89 11.97 17.66 10.40
N ALA A 90 10.79 17.75 9.78
CA ALA A 90 9.74 18.69 10.15
C ALA A 90 8.35 18.07 9.97
N ARG A 91 7.53 18.18 11.00
CA ARG A 91 6.15 17.67 11.05
C ARG A 91 5.19 18.82 11.33
N LEU A 92 4.15 18.92 10.53
CA LEU A 92 3.01 19.78 10.80
C LEU A 92 1.94 18.98 11.55
N LYS A 93 1.41 19.56 12.62
CA LYS A 93 0.36 18.97 13.46
C LYS A 93 -0.79 19.95 13.64
N PHE A 94 -2.01 19.44 13.56
CA PHE A 94 -3.25 20.16 13.92
C PHE A 94 -4.43 19.20 14.03
N LYS A 95 -5.57 19.70 14.50
CA LYS A 95 -6.86 19.03 14.45
C LYS A 95 -7.83 19.86 13.62
N ILE A 96 -8.57 19.20 12.73
CA ILE A 96 -9.68 19.80 11.98
C ILE A 96 -10.97 19.10 12.38
N THR A 97 -12.03 19.87 12.57
CA THR A 97 -13.39 19.35 12.64
C THR A 97 -14.17 19.96 11.49
N HIS A 98 -14.52 19.16 10.50
CA HIS A 98 -15.40 19.55 9.39
C HIS A 98 -16.31 18.37 9.06
N PRO A 99 -17.63 18.53 8.86
CA PRO A 99 -18.53 17.43 8.54
C PRO A 99 -18.28 16.80 7.16
N ILE A 100 -17.72 17.56 6.23
CA ILE A 100 -17.38 17.13 4.86
C ILE A 100 -15.91 17.40 4.62
N ARG A 101 -15.07 16.38 4.72
CA ARG A 101 -13.62 16.56 4.57
C ARG A 101 -13.22 17.10 3.18
N ASP A 102 -13.95 16.71 2.14
CA ASP A 102 -13.67 17.04 0.73
C ASP A 102 -13.73 18.55 0.50
N ASP A 103 -14.40 19.26 1.41
CA ASP A 103 -14.50 20.70 1.35
C ASP A 103 -13.21 21.40 1.79
N VAL A 104 -12.39 20.75 2.61
CA VAL A 104 -11.22 21.37 3.22
C VAL A 104 -9.95 21.06 2.43
N HIS A 105 -9.35 22.09 1.85
CA HIS A 105 -8.05 21.99 1.21
C HIS A 105 -6.95 22.65 2.04
N ILE A 106 -5.86 21.90 2.23
CA ILE A 106 -4.65 22.33 2.92
C ILE A 106 -3.49 22.43 1.94
N THR A 107 -2.91 23.62 1.85
CA THR A 107 -1.71 23.90 1.05
C THR A 107 -0.59 24.42 1.93
N ILE A 108 0.60 23.87 1.79
CA ILE A 108 1.80 24.25 2.55
C ILE A 108 2.85 24.78 1.58
N ARG A 109 3.43 25.93 1.88
CA ARG A 109 4.34 26.65 0.97
C ARG A 109 5.60 27.13 1.66
N ALA A 110 6.71 27.05 0.94
CA ALA A 110 7.91 27.80 1.25
C ALA A 110 7.87 29.13 0.48
N VAL A 111 7.77 30.26 1.18
CA VAL A 111 7.55 31.58 0.58
C VAL A 111 8.62 32.60 0.93
N ASN A 112 8.79 33.59 0.04
CA ASN A 112 9.64 34.76 0.29
C ASN A 112 8.87 35.87 1.03
N ASP A 113 9.54 37.01 1.27
CA ASP A 113 8.95 38.19 1.95
C ASP A 113 7.74 38.79 1.20
N THR A 114 7.60 38.55 -0.11
CA THR A 114 6.42 38.94 -0.91
C THR A 114 5.35 37.86 -0.99
N ARG A 115 5.49 36.78 -0.21
CA ARG A 115 4.59 35.60 -0.18
C ARG A 115 4.50 34.84 -1.50
N SER A 116 5.51 34.97 -2.36
CA SER A 116 5.64 34.17 -3.57
C SER A 116 6.29 32.82 -3.23
N PRO A 117 5.68 31.68 -3.60
CA PRO A 117 6.22 30.37 -3.26
C PRO A 117 7.35 29.95 -4.20
N ILE A 118 8.42 29.35 -3.65
CA ILE A 118 9.39 28.55 -4.43
C ILE A 118 8.93 27.10 -4.55
N TYR A 119 8.20 26.62 -3.56
CA TYR A 119 7.68 25.27 -3.48
C TYR A 119 6.32 25.28 -2.79
N GLN A 120 5.42 24.41 -3.25
CA GLN A 120 4.12 24.19 -2.64
C GLN A 120 3.77 22.71 -2.64
N LYS A 121 3.08 22.28 -1.59
CA LYS A 121 2.57 20.93 -1.42
C LYS A 121 1.11 21.00 -1.01
N GLU A 122 0.28 20.23 -1.70
CA GLU A 122 -1.15 20.07 -1.44
C GLU A 122 -1.37 18.66 -0.92
N PHE A 123 -2.09 18.50 0.19
CA PHE A 123 -2.20 17.19 0.84
C PHE A 123 -3.51 16.46 0.57
N LEU A 124 -4.58 17.16 0.16
CA LEU A 124 -5.94 16.65 0.38
C LEU A 124 -6.99 16.82 -0.75
N PRO A 125 -6.75 17.36 -1.97
CA PRO A 125 -7.80 17.31 -2.99
C PRO A 125 -7.97 15.94 -3.66
N LEU A 126 -6.85 15.22 -3.86
CA LEU A 126 -6.80 14.11 -4.84
C LEU A 126 -7.39 12.78 -4.35
N VAL A 127 -7.26 12.49 -3.06
CA VAL A 127 -7.73 11.21 -2.47
C VAL A 127 -9.14 11.35 -1.88
N PHE A 128 -9.52 12.57 -1.53
CA PHE A 128 -10.79 12.82 -0.83
C PHE A 128 -11.97 13.03 -1.77
N GLY A 129 -11.74 13.53 -3.01
CA GLY A 129 -12.76 13.91 -4.01
C GLY A 129 -13.73 12.85 -4.55
N LEU A 130 -14.03 11.80 -3.79
CA LEU A 130 -15.09 10.82 -4.05
C LEU A 130 -16.48 11.31 -3.59
N GLY A 131 -16.66 12.60 -3.27
CA GLY A 131 -17.95 13.18 -2.89
C GLY A 131 -18.42 12.69 -1.52
N VAL A 132 -17.49 12.58 -0.58
CA VAL A 132 -17.67 11.83 0.64
C VAL A 132 -18.11 12.74 1.78
N VAL A 133 -19.32 12.47 2.24
CA VAL A 133 -19.94 13.13 3.40
C VAL A 133 -19.46 12.46 4.69
N CYS A 134 -18.14 12.43 4.92
CA CYS A 134 -17.59 12.04 6.21
C CYS A 134 -16.60 13.09 6.72
N GLY A 135 -16.63 13.29 8.03
CA GLY A 135 -15.80 14.30 8.66
C GLY A 135 -14.38 13.84 8.91
N PHE A 136 -13.50 14.79 9.22
CA PHE A 136 -12.15 14.53 9.73
C PHE A 136 -12.20 13.70 11.03
N PRO A 137 -11.12 12.96 11.36
CA PRO A 137 -11.02 12.27 12.64
C PRO A 137 -11.16 13.26 13.78
N ASN A 138 -11.76 12.83 14.89
CA ASN A 138 -11.83 13.63 16.13
C ASN A 138 -10.48 13.64 16.88
N ASP A 139 -9.37 13.69 16.16
CA ASP A 139 -8.00 13.53 16.66
C ASP A 139 -7.04 14.47 15.91
N GLU A 140 -5.78 14.52 16.32
CA GLU A 140 -4.72 15.23 15.62
C GLU A 140 -4.33 14.50 14.33
N VAL A 141 -4.04 15.26 13.29
CA VAL A 141 -3.45 14.78 12.03
C VAL A 141 -2.04 15.34 11.90
N TYR A 142 -1.17 14.55 11.28
CA TYR A 142 0.25 14.80 11.18
C TYR A 142 0.71 14.73 9.73
N PHE A 143 1.56 15.67 9.32
CA PHE A 143 2.09 15.76 7.96
C PHE A 143 3.59 15.97 7.97
N ASP A 144 4.31 15.19 7.17
CA ASP A 144 5.72 15.46 6.91
C ASP A 144 5.88 16.59 5.89
N ILE A 145 6.55 17.66 6.32
CA ILE A 145 6.84 18.85 5.52
C ILE A 145 8.35 19.08 5.33
N THR A 146 9.16 18.04 5.53
CA THR A 146 10.61 18.05 5.35
C THR A 146 11.01 18.53 3.97
N ASP A 147 10.24 18.13 2.94
CA ASP A 147 10.39 18.65 1.59
C ASP A 147 10.20 20.17 1.52
N VAL A 148 9.13 20.72 2.10
CA VAL A 148 8.90 22.18 2.18
C VAL A 148 10.07 22.88 2.86
N VAL A 149 10.54 22.34 3.99
CA VAL A 149 11.68 22.90 4.75
C VAL A 149 12.97 22.88 3.92
N SER A 150 13.18 21.86 3.08
CA SER A 150 14.37 21.73 2.23
C SER A 150 14.50 22.83 1.16
N TYR A 151 13.40 23.51 0.84
CA TYR A 151 13.37 24.65 -0.08
C TYR A 151 13.57 26.01 0.61
N LEU A 152 13.71 26.04 1.95
CA LEU A 152 13.95 27.29 2.66
C LEU A 152 15.40 27.77 2.48
N ASP A 153 15.56 29.07 2.24
CA ASP A 153 16.84 29.78 2.16
C ASP A 153 16.73 31.22 2.69
N ASP A 154 17.76 32.04 2.50
CA ASP A 154 17.76 33.44 2.97
C ASP A 154 16.69 34.32 2.28
N THR A 155 16.24 33.91 1.09
CA THR A 155 15.15 34.55 0.33
C THR A 155 13.79 33.97 0.72
N TYR A 156 13.68 32.64 0.84
CA TYR A 156 12.48 31.89 1.15
C TYR A 156 12.56 31.36 2.58
N LYS A 157 12.28 32.20 3.58
CA LYS A 157 12.52 31.89 5.01
C LYS A 157 11.28 31.59 5.85
N THR A 158 10.10 31.61 5.22
CA THR A 158 8.81 31.46 5.90
C THR A 158 8.04 30.27 5.34
N ILE A 159 7.47 29.48 6.23
CA ILE A 159 6.48 28.47 5.88
C ILE A 159 5.10 29.09 6.01
N GLU A 160 4.30 28.93 4.97
CA GLU A 160 2.94 29.45 4.89
C GLU A 160 1.96 28.28 4.74
N ILE A 161 0.93 28.27 5.58
CA ILE A 161 -0.12 27.23 5.58
C ILE A 161 -1.45 27.88 5.23
N TRP A 162 -2.12 27.31 4.24
CA TRP A 162 -3.47 27.68 3.83
C TRP A 162 -4.42 26.56 4.21
N VAL A 163 -5.49 26.89 4.92
CA VAL A 163 -6.61 26.00 5.19
C VAL A 163 -7.86 26.66 4.65
N GLU A 164 -8.41 26.11 3.58
CA GLU A 164 -9.52 26.69 2.83
C GLU A 164 -10.70 25.71 2.83
N ASP A 165 -11.88 26.20 3.16
CA ASP A 165 -13.13 25.53 2.81
C ASP A 165 -13.53 26.03 1.40
N ARG A 166 -13.49 25.13 0.43
CA ARG A 166 -13.64 25.44 -1.00
C ARG A 166 -15.08 25.40 -1.49
N PHE A 167 -16.00 24.89 -0.69
CA PHE A 167 -17.37 24.69 -1.12
C PHE A 167 -18.31 25.57 -0.29
N ASN A 168 -18.96 26.50 -0.97
CA ASN A 168 -19.95 27.36 -0.35
C ASN A 168 -21.29 26.60 -0.20
N ASN A 169 -21.40 25.81 0.87
CA ASN A 169 -22.52 24.90 1.11
C ASN A 169 -23.16 25.03 2.52
N ALA A 170 -22.83 26.11 3.26
CA ALA A 170 -23.20 26.42 4.64
C ALA A 170 -22.63 25.48 5.71
N ILE A 171 -21.78 24.52 5.33
CA ILE A 171 -21.17 23.55 6.23
C ILE A 171 -19.74 24.01 6.46
N THR A 172 -19.43 24.37 7.70
CA THR A 172 -18.13 24.91 8.08
C THR A 172 -17.42 23.99 9.06
N GLY A 173 -16.15 24.30 9.31
CA GLY A 173 -15.32 23.56 10.26
C GLY A 173 -14.58 24.44 11.24
N THR A 174 -13.71 23.80 12.01
CA THR A 174 -12.81 24.46 12.94
C THR A 174 -11.42 23.86 12.84
N LEU A 175 -10.41 24.72 12.96
CA LEU A 175 -9.00 24.37 13.09
C LEU A 175 -8.56 24.58 14.54
N HIS A 176 -7.80 23.63 15.07
CA HIS A 176 -7.29 23.64 16.44
C HIS A 176 -5.84 23.15 16.48
N GLY A 177 -5.03 23.70 17.38
CA GLY A 177 -3.74 23.13 17.77
C GLY A 177 -2.67 23.14 16.69
N LEU A 178 -2.70 24.11 15.77
CA LEU A 178 -1.72 24.22 14.69
C LEU A 178 -0.31 24.49 15.25
N ALA A 179 0.63 23.59 14.98
CA ALA A 179 2.01 23.69 15.39
C ALA A 179 2.96 22.98 14.42
N LEU A 180 4.21 23.44 14.38
CA LEU A 180 5.31 22.76 13.71
C LEU A 180 6.22 22.10 14.75
N GLU A 181 6.53 20.84 14.53
CA GLU A 181 7.48 20.05 15.32
C GLU A 181 8.73 19.80 14.48
N LEU A 182 9.91 20.10 15.02
CA LEU A 182 11.16 20.08 14.29
C LEU A 182 12.19 19.16 14.97
N TRP A 183 12.91 18.41 14.15
CA TRP A 183 14.08 17.61 14.52
C TRP A 183 15.29 18.09 13.72
N PRO A 184 15.86 19.24 14.11
CA PRO A 184 17.03 19.76 13.46
C PRO A 184 18.31 19.00 13.87
N SER A 185 18.25 17.83 14.51
CA SER A 185 19.44 16.99 14.65
C SER A 185 19.05 15.52 14.71
N GLN A 186 20.07 14.65 14.68
CA GLN A 186 19.92 13.22 14.87
C GLN A 186 20.52 12.86 16.24
N PRO A 187 19.98 11.88 16.98
CA PRO A 187 18.96 10.91 16.56
C PRO A 187 17.52 11.47 16.57
N TYR A 188 16.73 11.06 15.58
CA TYR A 188 15.30 11.32 15.53
C TYR A 188 14.55 10.54 16.62
N ASP A 189 13.63 11.22 17.31
CA ASP A 189 12.68 10.63 18.26
C ASP A 189 11.27 11.17 17.96
N PRO A 190 10.35 10.36 17.40
CA PRO A 190 9.04 10.81 16.93
C PRO A 190 8.14 11.38 18.04
N ASP A 191 8.44 11.05 19.30
CA ASP A 191 7.66 11.46 20.48
C ASP A 191 8.24 12.72 21.16
N ASN A 192 9.51 13.03 20.91
CA ASN A 192 10.21 14.15 21.56
C ASN A 192 10.80 15.10 20.52
N PRO A 193 10.00 16.03 19.95
CA PRO A 193 10.54 17.07 19.08
C PRO A 193 11.51 17.96 19.84
N GLU A 194 12.63 18.31 19.21
CA GLU A 194 13.60 19.25 19.79
C GLU A 194 13.00 20.66 19.91
N MET A 195 12.10 21.01 19.00
CA MET A 195 11.42 22.29 18.99
C MET A 195 9.96 22.15 18.55
N VAL A 196 9.09 22.88 19.25
CA VAL A 196 7.71 23.12 18.84
C VAL A 196 7.54 24.61 18.56
N VAL A 197 7.17 24.94 17.33
CA VAL A 197 6.96 26.32 16.86
C VAL A 197 5.47 26.54 16.61
N TYR A 198 4.98 27.69 17.04
CA TYR A 198 3.60 28.13 16.81
C TYR A 198 3.55 29.20 15.72
N PRO A 199 2.39 29.40 15.07
CA PRO A 199 2.24 30.47 14.08
C PRO A 199 2.60 31.84 14.64
N ASP A 200 3.07 32.73 13.78
CA ASP A 200 3.35 34.14 14.11
C ASP A 200 2.10 34.86 14.65
N GLN A 201 0.92 34.39 14.23
CA GLN A 201 -0.40 34.85 14.69
C GLN A 201 -0.77 34.38 16.11
N GLY A 202 0.06 33.54 16.72
CA GLY A 202 -0.18 32.91 18.02
C GLY A 202 -0.87 31.55 17.92
N THR A 203 -1.22 31.00 19.09
CA THR A 203 -1.82 29.67 19.20
C THR A 203 -3.21 29.59 18.57
N VAL A 204 -3.43 28.58 17.75
CA VAL A 204 -4.72 28.34 17.07
C VAL A 204 -5.65 27.57 17.99
N THR A 205 -6.71 28.22 18.45
CA THR A 205 -7.74 27.59 19.30
C THR A 205 -9.12 27.82 18.71
N ASN A 206 -9.75 26.75 18.22
CA ASN A 206 -11.13 26.74 17.71
C ASN A 206 -11.39 27.85 16.66
N VAL A 207 -10.46 28.00 15.71
CA VAL A 207 -10.59 29.00 14.66
C VAL A 207 -11.53 28.47 13.58
N PRO A 208 -12.65 29.15 13.26
CA PRO A 208 -13.56 28.71 12.22
C PRO A 208 -12.90 28.68 10.84
N ILE A 209 -13.11 27.61 10.09
CA ILE A 209 -12.82 27.52 8.67
C ILE A 209 -14.09 27.98 7.95
N GLY A 210 -14.05 29.16 7.35
CA GLY A 210 -15.21 29.79 6.72
C GLY A 210 -15.18 29.71 5.18
N GLU A 211 -16.34 29.89 4.57
CA GLU A 211 -16.62 29.67 3.14
C GLU A 211 -16.00 30.70 2.18
N SER A 212 -15.34 31.74 2.69
CA SER A 212 -14.80 32.83 1.89
C SER A 212 -13.39 33.19 2.32
N GLY A 213 -12.44 32.41 1.80
CA GLY A 213 -11.01 32.67 1.90
C GLY A 213 -10.27 31.66 2.77
N ALA A 214 -9.02 31.40 2.39
CA ALA A 214 -8.13 30.56 3.17
C ALA A 214 -7.78 31.21 4.51
N LEU A 215 -7.80 30.43 5.59
CA LEU A 215 -7.05 30.75 6.79
C LEU A 215 -5.56 30.63 6.48
N ILE A 216 -4.79 31.68 6.78
CA ILE A 216 -3.37 31.76 6.45
C ILE A 216 -2.56 31.90 7.72
N TYR A 217 -1.66 30.94 7.95
CA TYR A 217 -0.72 30.95 9.06
C TYR A 217 0.71 31.02 8.55
N LEU A 218 1.52 31.84 9.23
CA LEU A 218 2.93 32.01 8.89
C LEU A 218 3.79 31.48 10.02
N PHE A 219 4.85 30.79 9.65
CA PHE A 219 5.92 30.38 10.54
C PHE A 219 7.19 31.01 10.01
N SER A 220 7.53 32.18 10.56
CA SER A 220 8.68 32.94 10.11
C SER A 220 9.98 32.47 10.76
N ASN A 221 11.11 32.72 10.07
CA ASN A 221 12.46 32.43 10.55
C ASN A 221 12.77 30.95 10.83
N ILE A 222 11.97 30.02 10.29
CA ILE A 222 12.19 28.58 10.44
C ILE A 222 13.56 28.16 9.89
N ARG A 223 14.04 28.84 8.84
CA ARG A 223 15.35 28.58 8.24
C ARG A 223 16.49 28.57 9.26
N GLN A 224 16.49 29.49 10.23
CA GLN A 224 17.58 29.62 11.21
C GLN A 224 17.73 28.36 12.07
N ASN A 225 16.64 27.64 12.32
CA ASN A 225 16.64 26.38 13.09
C ASN A 225 17.33 25.24 12.34
N PHE A 226 17.35 25.27 11.00
CA PHE A 226 17.96 24.25 10.15
C PHE A 226 19.34 24.66 9.59
N SER A 227 19.73 25.94 9.71
CA SER A 227 21.04 26.45 9.28
C SER A 227 22.22 25.81 10.02
N ALA A 228 22.05 25.42 11.28
CA ALA A 228 23.08 24.76 12.08
C ALA A 228 23.40 23.32 11.62
N MET A 229 22.53 22.71 10.81
CA MET A 229 22.62 21.30 10.39
C MET A 229 23.37 21.05 9.09
N GLY A 230 23.75 22.09 8.36
CA GLY A 230 24.21 21.91 6.99
C GLY A 230 23.12 21.39 6.03
N LEU A 231 21.83 21.50 6.41
CA LEU A 231 20.70 21.39 5.48
C LEU A 231 20.70 22.61 4.55
N SER A 232 21.73 22.70 3.71
CA SER A 232 21.86 23.68 2.64
C SER A 232 21.35 23.05 1.35
N PRO A 233 21.18 23.81 0.26
CA PRO A 233 20.95 23.24 -1.07
C PRO A 233 21.89 22.09 -1.47
N ALA A 234 23.06 21.94 -0.82
CA ALA A 234 23.99 20.83 -1.06
C ALA A 234 23.64 19.50 -0.35
N SER A 235 22.74 19.49 0.64
CA SER A 235 22.22 18.24 1.25
C SER A 235 21.07 17.61 0.46
N ARG A 236 20.66 18.22 -0.68
CA ARG A 236 19.76 17.66 -1.70
C ARG A 236 20.22 16.29 -2.23
N THR A 237 21.46 15.89 -1.95
CA THR A 237 22.04 14.61 -2.39
C THR A 237 21.98 13.50 -1.33
N MET A 238 21.70 13.81 -0.05
CA MET A 238 21.67 12.79 1.03
C MET A 238 20.27 12.30 1.41
N LEU A 239 19.20 12.98 1.00
CA LEU A 239 17.84 12.54 1.33
C LEU A 239 17.28 11.54 0.30
N PHE A 240 17.83 11.45 -0.91
CA PHE A 240 17.26 10.64 -1.99
C PHE A 240 18.39 10.04 -2.83
N THR A 241 19.12 9.08 -2.28
CA THR A 241 20.26 8.45 -2.96
C THR A 241 19.87 7.48 -4.07
N ASP A 242 18.59 7.24 -4.32
CA ASP A 242 18.20 6.23 -5.30
C ASP A 242 17.96 6.89 -6.67
N VAL A 243 18.90 6.61 -7.59
CA VAL A 243 18.65 6.77 -9.02
C VAL A 243 17.35 6.04 -9.33
N SER A 244 16.37 6.73 -9.93
CA SER A 244 15.09 6.13 -10.34
C SER A 244 15.33 4.75 -10.97
N PRO A 245 14.73 3.67 -10.45
CA PRO A 245 14.97 2.31 -10.94
C PRO A 245 14.48 2.13 -12.38
N VAL A 246 13.58 3.00 -12.82
CA VAL A 246 12.95 2.98 -14.13
C VAL A 246 13.37 4.15 -14.99
N LYS A 247 13.41 3.91 -16.30
CA LYS A 247 13.41 4.94 -17.34
C LYS A 247 11.96 5.25 -17.67
N THR A 248 11.61 6.52 -17.70
CA THR A 248 10.24 6.94 -17.94
C THR A 248 10.14 7.98 -19.05
N ASP A 249 9.00 7.95 -19.74
CA ASP A 249 8.60 8.99 -20.69
C ASP A 249 7.08 9.21 -20.62
N ARG A 250 6.52 9.98 -21.54
CA ARG A 250 5.07 10.07 -21.73
C ARG A 250 4.55 8.81 -22.43
N PRO A 251 3.34 8.33 -22.10
CA PRO A 251 2.73 7.26 -22.87
C PRO A 251 2.45 7.71 -24.30
N ALA A 252 2.49 6.78 -25.25
CA ALA A 252 2.06 7.03 -26.62
C ALA A 252 0.57 7.45 -26.66
N ALA A 253 0.19 8.30 -27.62
CA ALA A 253 -1.20 8.73 -27.79
C ALA A 253 -2.14 7.52 -28.00
N GLY A 254 -3.32 7.54 -27.37
CA GLY A 254 -4.30 6.44 -27.47
C GLY A 254 -4.02 5.25 -26.54
N ARG A 255 -2.85 5.21 -25.88
CA ARG A 255 -2.46 4.07 -25.04
C ARG A 255 -3.31 3.95 -23.77
N ILE A 256 -3.74 5.08 -23.19
CA ILE A 256 -4.62 5.10 -22.00
C ILE A 256 -6.01 4.58 -22.34
N GLU A 257 -6.50 4.83 -23.55
CA GLU A 257 -7.82 4.41 -24.00
C GLU A 257 -7.90 2.88 -24.11
N HIS A 258 -6.81 2.23 -24.52
CA HIS A 258 -6.69 0.76 -24.48
C HIS A 258 -6.78 0.19 -23.06
N MET A 259 -6.22 0.88 -22.06
CA MET A 259 -6.35 0.50 -20.64
C MET A 259 -7.78 0.57 -20.16
N LEU A 260 -8.44 1.69 -20.44
CA LEU A 260 -9.79 1.95 -19.93
C LEU A 260 -10.79 0.93 -20.48
N ALA A 261 -10.55 0.41 -21.67
CA ALA A 261 -11.34 -0.69 -22.23
C ALA A 261 -11.14 -2.05 -21.52
N ARG A 262 -10.13 -2.19 -20.65
CA ARG A 262 -9.75 -3.44 -19.95
C ARG A 262 -9.95 -3.40 -18.44
N LEU A 263 -10.32 -2.25 -17.90
CA LEU A 263 -10.69 -2.11 -16.50
C LEU A 263 -12.20 -2.31 -16.34
N THR A 264 -12.65 -2.63 -15.12
CA THR A 264 -14.08 -2.65 -14.84
C THR A 264 -14.76 -1.32 -15.16
N ASP A 265 -16.03 -1.40 -15.53
CA ASP A 265 -16.90 -0.26 -15.84
C ASP A 265 -16.74 0.90 -14.83
N PRO A 266 -16.23 2.08 -15.28
CA PRO A 266 -15.96 3.22 -14.42
C PRO A 266 -17.23 3.89 -13.88
N SER A 267 -18.41 3.54 -14.40
CA SER A 267 -19.70 4.04 -13.89
C SER A 267 -20.19 3.32 -12.63
N LYS A 268 -19.51 2.24 -12.21
CA LYS A 268 -19.89 1.51 -10.99
C LYS A 268 -19.64 2.36 -9.75
N GLU A 269 -20.63 2.36 -8.86
CA GLU A 269 -20.52 3.03 -7.56
C GLU A 269 -19.81 2.19 -6.50
N ASN A 270 -19.72 0.87 -6.69
CA ASN A 270 -19.09 -0.07 -5.77
C ASN A 270 -18.32 -1.15 -6.54
N TYR A 271 -17.00 -1.23 -6.32
CA TYR A 271 -16.09 -2.19 -6.93
C TYR A 271 -15.74 -3.37 -6.00
N ASN A 272 -16.23 -3.38 -4.75
CA ASN A 272 -16.13 -4.56 -3.89
C ASN A 272 -17.16 -5.61 -4.33
N LYS A 273 -16.70 -6.61 -5.09
CA LYS A 273 -17.44 -7.83 -5.37
C LYS A 273 -16.90 -8.95 -4.48
N VAL A 274 -17.78 -9.57 -3.70
CA VAL A 274 -17.43 -10.71 -2.84
C VAL A 274 -17.74 -12.02 -3.56
N TYR A 275 -16.73 -12.83 -3.83
CA TYR A 275 -16.82 -14.14 -4.45
C TYR A 275 -17.12 -15.25 -3.40
N PRO A 276 -17.61 -16.43 -3.83
CA PRO A 276 -17.81 -17.58 -2.94
C PRO A 276 -16.55 -17.89 -2.14
N GLY A 277 -16.69 -18.15 -0.84
CA GLY A 277 -15.55 -18.28 0.08
C GLY A 277 -15.24 -17.00 0.86
N GLY A 278 -15.93 -15.89 0.57
CA GLY A 278 -15.75 -14.63 1.29
C GLY A 278 -14.60 -13.78 0.74
N TYR A 279 -14.33 -13.90 -0.55
CA TYR A 279 -13.19 -13.26 -1.22
C TYR A 279 -13.60 -11.92 -1.84
N GLY A 280 -13.29 -10.81 -1.17
CA GLY A 280 -13.59 -9.46 -1.64
C GLY A 280 -12.62 -8.98 -2.72
N THR A 281 -13.08 -8.15 -3.67
CA THR A 281 -12.22 -7.51 -4.68
C THR A 281 -11.97 -6.04 -4.33
N GLY A 282 -12.02 -5.10 -5.29
CA GLY A 282 -12.08 -3.67 -4.99
C GLY A 282 -11.09 -2.80 -5.76
N LEU A 283 -10.58 -3.24 -6.90
CA LEU A 283 -9.78 -2.39 -7.76
C LEU A 283 -10.69 -1.40 -8.50
N ASN A 284 -10.55 -0.12 -8.21
CA ASN A 284 -11.23 0.95 -8.93
C ASN A 284 -10.40 1.34 -10.17
N PRO A 285 -11.05 1.61 -11.31
CA PRO A 285 -10.39 2.23 -12.45
C PRO A 285 -9.96 3.66 -12.11
N PRO A 286 -8.94 4.21 -12.79
CA PRO A 286 -8.55 5.60 -12.62
C PRO A 286 -9.69 6.56 -12.96
N THR A 287 -9.89 7.60 -12.13
CA THR A 287 -10.85 8.69 -12.38
C THR A 287 -10.49 9.49 -13.63
N GLU A 288 -11.42 10.28 -14.18
CA GLU A 288 -11.13 11.14 -15.35
C GLU A 288 -9.92 12.07 -15.13
N GLU A 289 -9.78 12.60 -13.92
CA GLU A 289 -8.65 13.44 -13.54
C GLU A 289 -7.33 12.65 -13.50
N GLN A 290 -7.34 11.47 -12.87
CA GLN A 290 -6.20 10.54 -12.89
C GLN A 290 -5.83 10.17 -14.33
N GLN A 291 -6.81 9.86 -15.18
CA GLN A 291 -6.56 9.58 -16.60
C GLN A 291 -5.93 10.77 -17.33
N ALA A 292 -6.40 12.01 -17.08
CA ALA A 292 -5.81 13.22 -17.66
C ALA A 292 -4.36 13.42 -17.21
N ARG A 293 -4.05 13.13 -15.93
CA ARG A 293 -2.68 13.11 -15.42
C ARG A 293 -1.85 12.02 -16.09
N MET A 294 -2.36 10.78 -16.16
CA MET A 294 -1.67 9.66 -16.80
C MET A 294 -1.29 9.98 -18.26
N ARG A 295 -2.19 10.59 -19.04
CA ARG A 295 -1.94 11.00 -20.45
C ARG A 295 -0.78 12.00 -20.61
N THR A 296 -0.53 12.83 -19.60
CA THR A 296 0.43 13.95 -19.70
C THR A 296 1.70 13.74 -18.88
N SER A 297 1.64 12.85 -17.88
CA SER A 297 2.73 12.49 -16.99
C SER A 297 3.90 11.84 -17.72
N ARG A 298 5.11 12.06 -17.20
CA ARG A 298 6.34 11.38 -17.65
C ARG A 298 6.66 10.15 -16.79
N ASN A 299 5.64 9.51 -16.21
CA ASN A 299 5.79 8.39 -15.28
C ASN A 299 5.51 7.03 -15.95
N TYR A 300 5.37 7.00 -17.29
CA TYR A 300 5.20 5.77 -18.03
C TYR A 300 6.55 5.08 -18.22
N ILE A 301 6.67 3.82 -17.81
CA ILE A 301 7.93 3.07 -17.88
C ILE A 301 8.21 2.67 -19.34
N VAL A 302 9.41 3.00 -19.80
CA VAL A 302 9.93 2.62 -21.12
C VAL A 302 11.16 1.72 -21.02
N GLY A 303 11.56 1.35 -19.80
CA GLY A 303 12.65 0.43 -19.51
C GLY A 303 13.19 0.61 -18.08
N SER A 304 14.30 -0.07 -17.77
CA SER A 304 14.99 0.02 -16.48
C SER A 304 16.31 0.80 -16.58
N ASN A 305 16.68 1.48 -15.49
CA ASN A 305 18.04 2.02 -15.25
C ASN A 305 18.92 1.02 -14.49
N LEU A 306 18.33 -0.05 -13.97
CA LEU A 306 19.02 -1.08 -13.20
C LEU A 306 19.68 -2.09 -14.14
N ARG A 307 20.60 -2.86 -13.57
CA ARG A 307 21.21 -3.99 -14.27
C ARG A 307 20.29 -5.20 -14.12
N ALA A 308 20.04 -5.89 -15.23
CA ALA A 308 19.32 -7.17 -15.20
C ALA A 308 20.10 -8.19 -14.35
N GLY A 309 19.39 -8.91 -13.49
CA GLY A 309 19.92 -10.12 -12.88
C GLY A 309 19.93 -11.21 -13.95
N GLY A 310 21.02 -11.97 -14.03
CA GLY A 310 21.13 -13.09 -14.98
C GLY A 310 20.41 -14.36 -14.49
N SER A 311 19.41 -14.24 -13.62
CA SER A 311 18.74 -15.40 -13.02
C SER A 311 17.69 -15.97 -13.98
N SER A 312 17.51 -17.29 -13.98
CA SER A 312 16.39 -17.95 -14.64
C SER A 312 15.13 -17.97 -13.79
N SER A 313 15.22 -17.60 -12.51
CA SER A 313 14.07 -17.49 -11.63
C SER A 313 14.29 -16.51 -10.49
N MET A 314 13.22 -15.91 -9.99
CA MET A 314 13.21 -15.07 -8.80
C MET A 314 11.91 -15.30 -8.03
N ASP A 315 11.98 -15.35 -6.70
CA ASP A 315 10.81 -15.33 -5.82
C ASP A 315 11.12 -14.47 -4.58
N ILE A 316 10.66 -13.22 -4.59
CA ILE A 316 10.85 -12.25 -3.51
C ILE A 316 10.18 -12.74 -2.21
N THR A 317 9.16 -13.59 -2.28
CA THR A 317 8.46 -14.10 -1.08
C THR A 317 9.32 -15.04 -0.24
N THR A 318 10.43 -15.54 -0.80
CA THR A 318 11.42 -16.34 -0.04
C THR A 318 12.41 -15.47 0.74
N SER A 319 12.37 -14.15 0.53
CA SER A 319 13.18 -13.21 1.29
C SER A 319 12.74 -13.17 2.74
N ARG A 320 13.72 -13.14 3.65
CA ARG A 320 13.48 -12.95 5.09
C ARG A 320 12.76 -11.64 5.43
N TYR A 321 12.72 -10.68 4.51
CA TYR A 321 12.04 -9.40 4.70
C TYR A 321 10.59 -9.41 4.22
N PHE A 322 10.13 -10.48 3.58
CA PHE A 322 8.79 -10.54 3.01
C PHE A 322 7.78 -11.02 4.07
N PRO A 323 6.63 -10.35 4.23
CA PRO A 323 5.62 -10.77 5.21
C PRO A 323 4.94 -12.08 4.77
N PRO A 324 4.36 -12.85 5.71
CA PRO A 324 3.66 -14.09 5.37
C PRO A 324 2.44 -13.81 4.47
N VAL A 325 2.00 -14.83 3.73
CA VAL A 325 0.78 -14.78 2.91
C VAL A 325 -0.42 -14.40 3.80
N GLY A 326 -1.04 -13.27 3.49
CA GLY A 326 -2.15 -12.69 4.24
C GLY A 326 -3.48 -12.77 3.49
N ASN A 327 -4.58 -12.52 4.20
CA ASN A 327 -5.93 -12.62 3.66
C ASN A 327 -6.74 -11.35 3.99
N GLN A 328 -7.18 -10.63 2.94
CA GLN A 328 -8.02 -9.43 3.06
C GLN A 328 -9.46 -9.75 3.53
N GLY A 329 -9.93 -10.98 3.41
CA GLY A 329 -11.32 -11.33 3.70
C GLY A 329 -12.28 -10.68 2.69
N ARG A 330 -13.37 -10.10 3.19
CA ARG A 330 -14.52 -9.65 2.38
C ARG A 330 -14.47 -8.18 1.98
N MET A 331 -13.59 -7.37 2.57
CA MET A 331 -13.47 -5.95 2.25
C MET A 331 -12.99 -5.72 0.82
N GLY A 332 -13.36 -4.57 0.27
CA GLY A 332 -12.91 -4.01 -1.00
C GLY A 332 -11.42 -3.59 -1.04
N SER A 333 -10.57 -4.12 -0.17
CA SER A 333 -9.27 -3.52 0.13
C SER A 333 -8.09 -4.20 -0.59
N CYS A 334 -8.32 -4.91 -1.69
CA CYS A 334 -7.27 -5.67 -2.39
C CYS A 334 -6.07 -4.78 -2.73
N VAL A 335 -6.29 -3.54 -3.15
CA VAL A 335 -5.20 -2.61 -3.45
C VAL A 335 -4.42 -2.25 -2.19
N SER A 336 -5.09 -1.87 -1.11
CA SER A 336 -4.45 -1.50 0.16
C SER A 336 -3.70 -2.67 0.79
N PHE A 337 -4.21 -3.90 0.62
CA PHE A 337 -3.55 -5.12 1.07
C PHE A 337 -2.24 -5.35 0.31
N ASN A 338 -2.28 -5.33 -1.02
CA ASN A 338 -1.06 -5.52 -1.79
C ASN A 338 -0.04 -4.36 -1.61
N ALA A 339 -0.51 -3.12 -1.59
CA ALA A 339 0.35 -1.95 -1.48
C ALA A 339 0.95 -1.79 -0.08
N GLY A 340 0.10 -1.83 0.95
CA GLY A 340 0.52 -1.64 2.35
C GLY A 340 1.07 -2.91 2.98
N TYR A 341 0.26 -3.98 3.00
CA TYR A 341 0.65 -5.21 3.70
C TYR A 341 1.81 -5.93 3.01
N TYR A 342 1.76 -6.19 1.71
CA TYR A 342 2.85 -6.91 1.03
C TYR A 342 4.05 -6.01 0.70
N ILE A 343 3.85 -5.01 -0.16
CA ILE A 343 4.97 -4.25 -0.74
C ILE A 343 5.61 -3.31 0.29
N GLN A 344 4.82 -2.49 0.99
CA GLN A 344 5.38 -1.50 1.91
C GLN A 344 6.00 -2.16 3.16
N THR A 345 5.40 -3.23 3.69
CA THR A 345 6.03 -4.01 4.76
C THR A 345 7.37 -4.58 4.31
N TYR A 346 7.43 -5.19 3.12
CA TYR A 346 8.68 -5.72 2.57
C TYR A 346 9.75 -4.63 2.43
N TYR A 347 9.39 -3.47 1.91
CA TYR A 347 10.31 -2.34 1.80
C TYR A 347 10.79 -1.84 3.17
N SER A 348 9.87 -1.66 4.13
CA SER A 348 10.21 -1.23 5.48
C SER A 348 11.12 -2.23 6.18
N ALA A 349 10.80 -3.52 6.11
CA ALA A 349 11.60 -4.58 6.71
C ALA A 349 12.98 -4.69 6.07
N HIS A 350 13.07 -4.63 4.75
CA HIS A 350 14.35 -4.63 4.02
C HIS A 350 15.20 -3.40 4.35
N ALA A 351 14.59 -2.20 4.41
CA ALA A 351 15.31 -0.97 4.70
C ALA A 351 15.83 -0.89 6.13
N ASN A 352 15.07 -1.41 7.09
CA ASN A 352 15.39 -1.43 8.52
C ASN A 352 16.05 -2.74 8.98
N ASN A 353 16.33 -3.67 8.06
CA ASN A 353 16.93 -4.96 8.34
C ASN A 353 16.16 -5.78 9.40
N ILE A 354 14.83 -5.78 9.31
CA ILE A 354 13.91 -6.51 10.19
C ILE A 354 13.64 -7.89 9.59
N ASP A 355 13.97 -8.94 10.31
CA ASP A 355 13.72 -10.32 9.89
C ASP A 355 12.26 -10.71 10.17
N LEU A 356 11.53 -11.11 9.14
CA LEU A 356 10.13 -11.55 9.18
C LEU A 356 10.00 -13.07 9.02
N SER A 357 11.09 -13.85 8.97
CA SER A 357 11.02 -15.30 8.74
C SER A 357 10.18 -16.06 9.77
N GLU A 358 10.12 -15.54 11.00
CA GLU A 358 9.34 -16.11 12.12
C GLU A 358 7.92 -15.53 12.21
N VAL A 359 7.59 -14.53 11.37
CA VAL A 359 6.25 -13.96 11.33
C VAL A 359 5.35 -14.85 10.50
N SER A 360 4.25 -15.31 11.11
CA SER A 360 3.28 -16.21 10.49
C SER A 360 1.91 -15.55 10.41
N TRP A 361 1.09 -16.00 9.48
CA TRP A 361 -0.32 -15.60 9.45
C TRP A 361 -1.10 -16.47 10.42
N ILE A 362 -1.81 -15.85 11.37
CA ILE A 362 -2.68 -16.53 12.33
C ILE A 362 -4.10 -16.49 11.78
N PRO A 363 -4.65 -17.60 11.24
CA PRO A 363 -6.01 -17.61 10.70
C PRO A 363 -7.05 -17.45 11.82
N ASN A 364 -8.14 -16.74 11.54
CA ASN A 364 -9.38 -16.85 12.32
C ASN A 364 -10.57 -16.98 11.36
N ALA A 365 -11.79 -17.12 11.89
CA ALA A 365 -12.97 -17.53 11.15
C ALA A 365 -13.23 -16.76 9.84
N TYR A 366 -12.77 -15.51 9.71
CA TYR A 366 -12.93 -14.71 8.49
C TYR A 366 -11.77 -13.75 8.17
N GLN A 367 -10.78 -13.60 9.06
CA GLN A 367 -9.71 -12.61 8.89
C GLN A 367 -8.52 -12.91 9.79
N GLY A 368 -7.46 -13.51 9.27
CA GLY A 368 -6.27 -13.68 10.08
C GLY A 368 -5.55 -12.36 10.41
N ALA A 369 -4.47 -12.48 11.16
CA ALA A 369 -3.56 -11.37 11.46
C ALA A 369 -2.12 -11.89 11.48
N PRO A 370 -1.11 -11.04 11.22
CA PRO A 370 0.28 -11.42 11.43
C PRO A 370 0.55 -11.72 12.92
N SER A 371 1.41 -12.70 13.21
CA SER A 371 1.79 -13.07 14.57
C SER A 371 2.62 -12.00 15.28
N ASP A 372 3.26 -11.11 14.52
CA ASP A 372 3.88 -9.89 15.02
C ASP A 372 3.29 -8.66 14.30
N PRO A 373 2.24 -8.05 14.85
CA PRO A 373 1.58 -6.90 14.24
C PRO A 373 2.38 -5.59 14.36
N ALA A 374 3.46 -5.54 15.14
CA ALA A 374 4.25 -4.31 15.31
C ALA A 374 5.19 -4.04 14.12
N VAL A 375 5.63 -5.10 13.43
CA VAL A 375 6.57 -5.01 12.30
C VAL A 375 5.90 -5.16 10.93
N VAL A 376 4.60 -5.40 10.89
CA VAL A 376 3.80 -5.53 9.66
C VAL A 376 2.91 -4.31 9.51
N LEU A 377 2.86 -3.73 8.30
CA LEU A 377 2.11 -2.50 8.04
C LEU A 377 0.63 -2.79 7.77
N SER A 378 -0.22 -1.84 8.18
CA SER A 378 -1.67 -2.01 8.21
C SER A 378 -2.33 -1.65 6.88
N PRO A 379 -2.98 -2.62 6.19
CA PRO A 379 -3.86 -2.28 5.08
C PRO A 379 -5.15 -1.58 5.57
N GLY A 380 -5.49 -1.69 6.86
CA GLY A 380 -6.63 -1.00 7.46
C GLY A 380 -6.43 0.50 7.56
N PHE A 381 -5.22 0.94 7.94
CA PHE A 381 -4.84 2.34 7.84
C PHE A 381 -5.01 2.82 6.41
N LEU A 382 -4.33 2.15 5.47
CA LEU A 382 -4.31 2.61 4.09
C LEU A 382 -5.70 2.63 3.45
N TYR A 383 -6.51 1.58 3.63
CA TYR A 383 -7.86 1.50 3.07
C TYR A 383 -8.79 2.57 3.64
N SER A 384 -8.74 2.85 4.95
CA SER A 384 -9.55 3.90 5.58
C SER A 384 -9.29 5.30 5.02
N MET A 385 -8.10 5.52 4.44
CA MET A 385 -7.72 6.79 3.83
C MET A 385 -8.25 6.94 2.39
N VAL A 386 -8.49 5.83 1.68
CA VAL A 386 -8.75 5.83 0.22
C VAL A 386 -10.12 5.29 -0.17
N ASN A 387 -10.84 4.63 0.73
CA ASN A 387 -12.11 3.94 0.42
C ASN A 387 -13.32 4.88 0.29
N GLY A 388 -13.12 6.19 0.42
CA GLY A 388 -14.20 7.16 0.35
C GLY A 388 -15.25 7.00 1.46
N GLY A 389 -14.87 6.49 2.63
CA GLY A 389 -15.79 6.24 3.75
C GLY A 389 -16.76 5.07 3.54
N MET A 390 -16.63 4.30 2.48
CA MET A 390 -17.51 3.17 2.22
C MET A 390 -16.70 1.99 1.70
N ASP A 391 -17.25 0.78 1.82
CA ASP A 391 -16.56 -0.40 1.33
C ASP A 391 -16.81 -0.57 -0.18
N ARG A 392 -16.14 0.28 -0.97
CA ARG A 392 -16.38 0.45 -2.41
C ARG A 392 -15.18 0.15 -3.30
N GLY A 393 -14.05 -0.26 -2.72
CA GLY A 393 -12.80 -0.38 -3.45
C GLY A 393 -11.97 0.91 -3.43
N SER A 394 -10.78 0.84 -4.02
CA SER A 394 -9.86 1.97 -4.17
C SER A 394 -8.96 1.81 -5.40
N SER A 395 -8.30 2.89 -5.83
CA SER A 395 -7.42 2.84 -7.01
C SER A 395 -5.95 2.62 -6.63
N PHE A 396 -5.12 2.16 -7.57
CA PHE A 396 -3.67 2.08 -7.39
C PHE A 396 -3.05 3.43 -7.05
N GLU A 397 -3.41 4.49 -7.80
CA GLU A 397 -2.84 5.82 -7.62
C GLU A 397 -3.15 6.38 -6.24
N ASP A 398 -4.37 6.23 -5.72
CA ASP A 398 -4.75 6.77 -4.41
C ASP A 398 -3.96 6.10 -3.27
N ASN A 399 -3.85 4.76 -3.31
CA ASN A 399 -3.09 4.02 -2.31
C ASN A 399 -1.61 4.41 -2.32
N ILE A 400 -0.98 4.44 -3.50
CA ILE A 400 0.44 4.79 -3.60
C ILE A 400 0.66 6.26 -3.21
N THR A 401 -0.29 7.15 -3.53
CA THR A 401 -0.24 8.56 -3.14
C THR A 401 -0.28 8.72 -1.62
N ILE A 402 -1.17 8.00 -0.92
CA ILE A 402 -1.19 8.01 0.55
C ILE A 402 0.13 7.48 1.12
N LEU A 403 0.67 6.38 0.58
CA LEU A 403 1.98 5.87 1.01
C LEU A 403 3.11 6.91 0.85
N ILE A 404 3.10 7.70 -0.22
CA ILE A 404 4.11 8.76 -0.46
C ILE A 404 3.90 9.96 0.47
N LEU A 405 2.66 10.43 0.60
CA LEU A 405 2.36 11.69 1.30
C LEU A 405 2.26 11.54 2.82
N MET A 406 1.73 10.41 3.28
CA MET A 406 1.37 10.17 4.68
C MET A 406 1.97 8.88 5.24
N GLY A 407 2.29 7.91 4.38
CA GLY A 407 2.81 6.61 4.77
C GLY A 407 1.72 5.67 5.26
N VAL A 408 2.07 4.76 6.16
CA VAL A 408 1.16 3.74 6.70
C VAL A 408 1.61 3.31 8.09
N SER A 409 0.68 3.15 9.03
CA SER A 409 1.01 2.68 10.39
C SER A 409 1.19 1.17 10.45
N SER A 410 1.74 0.68 11.57
CA SER A 410 1.79 -0.75 11.86
C SER A 410 0.39 -1.33 12.08
N TRP A 411 0.24 -2.63 11.88
CA TRP A 411 -0.98 -3.37 12.20
C TRP A 411 -1.33 -3.26 13.69
N SER A 412 -0.32 -3.12 14.55
CA SER A 412 -0.53 -2.94 15.99
C SER A 412 -1.25 -1.63 16.33
N THR A 413 -0.90 -0.54 15.64
CA THR A 413 -1.47 0.79 15.88
C THR A 413 -2.83 0.96 15.23
N GLN A 414 -3.02 0.39 14.03
CA GLN A 414 -4.31 0.36 13.35
C GLN A 414 -4.61 -1.07 12.86
N PRO A 415 -5.21 -1.94 13.68
CA PRO A 415 -5.55 -3.29 13.25
C PRO A 415 -6.48 -3.29 12.04
N TYR A 416 -6.19 -4.16 11.08
CA TYR A 416 -7.12 -4.42 9.98
C TYR A 416 -8.26 -5.31 10.49
N ILE A 417 -9.51 -4.86 10.31
CA ILE A 417 -10.70 -5.55 10.79
C ILE A 417 -11.78 -5.55 9.68
N ASP A 418 -12.14 -6.72 9.17
CA ASP A 418 -13.08 -6.97 8.05
C ASP A 418 -14.54 -6.70 8.47
N ALA A 419 -14.75 -6.48 9.78
CA ALA A 419 -16.01 -6.05 10.37
C ALA A 419 -16.04 -4.56 10.75
N VAL A 420 -14.92 -3.83 10.59
CA VAL A 420 -14.89 -2.40 10.92
C VAL A 420 -15.54 -1.61 9.81
N ASN A 421 -16.45 -0.74 10.23
CA ASN A 421 -17.08 0.25 9.39
C ASN A 421 -15.99 0.94 8.55
N PRO A 422 -16.02 0.87 7.20
CA PRO A 422 -15.06 1.53 6.31
C PRO A 422 -14.96 3.05 6.54
N MET A 423 -15.82 3.62 7.38
CA MET A 423 -15.76 4.99 7.88
C MET A 423 -14.76 5.27 9.03
N LEU A 424 -14.17 4.27 9.68
CA LEU A 424 -13.28 4.54 10.82
C LEU A 424 -11.92 5.05 10.34
N TRP A 425 -11.68 6.33 10.58
CA TRP A 425 -10.38 6.95 10.37
C TRP A 425 -9.29 6.36 11.28
N PRO A 426 -8.02 6.47 10.86
CA PRO A 426 -6.90 6.24 11.75
C PRO A 426 -6.91 7.20 12.94
N SER A 427 -6.40 6.73 14.09
CA SER A 427 -6.13 7.58 15.24
C SER A 427 -4.97 8.55 14.97
N GLY A 428 -4.84 9.59 15.80
CA GLY A 428 -3.70 10.51 15.72
C GLY A 428 -2.37 9.79 15.95
N ALA A 429 -2.35 8.76 16.78
CA ALA A 429 -1.18 7.88 16.95
C ALA A 429 -0.82 7.15 15.65
N ALA A 430 -1.82 6.64 14.92
CA ALA A 430 -1.62 5.99 13.62
C ALA A 430 -1.11 6.98 12.56
N PHE A 431 -1.66 8.20 12.51
CA PHE A 431 -1.13 9.26 11.63
C PHE A 431 0.32 9.59 11.94
N LYS A 432 0.64 9.72 13.22
CA LYS A 432 2.00 10.04 13.67
C LYS A 432 3.00 8.94 13.29
N GLU A 433 2.66 7.68 13.56
CA GLU A 433 3.52 6.52 13.22
C GLU A 433 3.66 6.34 11.71
N ALA A 434 2.60 6.60 10.93
CA ALA A 434 2.62 6.42 9.48
C ALA A 434 3.74 7.20 8.78
N LEU A 435 4.14 8.36 9.33
CA LEU A 435 5.21 9.18 8.78
C LEU A 435 6.59 8.47 8.75
N GLU A 436 6.78 7.45 9.57
CA GLU A 436 8.01 6.63 9.61
C GLU A 436 8.12 5.66 8.44
N TYR A 437 6.99 5.33 7.81
CA TYR A 437 6.88 4.27 6.80
C TYR A 437 6.42 4.81 5.45
N ARG A 438 6.84 6.02 5.11
CA ARG A 438 6.53 6.67 3.82
C ARG A 438 7.28 6.05 2.65
N SER A 439 6.69 6.18 1.47
CA SER A 439 7.34 5.86 0.19
C SER A 439 8.18 7.01 -0.36
N SER A 440 9.12 6.70 -1.24
CA SER A 440 10.08 7.66 -1.80
C SER A 440 9.38 8.73 -2.65
N VAL A 441 9.86 9.97 -2.52
CA VAL A 441 9.64 11.03 -3.49
C VAL A 441 10.84 11.11 -4.46
N ASN A 442 10.61 11.25 -5.76
CA ASN A 442 11.71 11.55 -6.70
C ASN A 442 12.14 13.02 -6.57
N ASP A 443 13.40 13.24 -6.24
CA ASP A 443 13.94 14.54 -5.83
C ASP A 443 14.35 15.49 -6.98
N LYS A 444 13.70 15.39 -8.14
CA LYS A 444 14.06 16.21 -9.32
C LYS A 444 13.15 17.42 -9.55
N GLY A 445 12.82 18.13 -8.47
CA GLY A 445 12.53 19.57 -8.49
C GLY A 445 11.49 20.08 -9.50
N ALA A 446 10.57 19.25 -9.97
CA ALA A 446 9.48 19.66 -10.84
C ALA A 446 8.17 19.38 -10.11
N VAL A 447 7.32 20.40 -10.09
CA VAL A 447 6.01 20.48 -9.44
C VAL A 447 5.10 19.35 -9.94
N ASN A 448 5.18 18.16 -9.33
CA ASN A 448 4.07 17.25 -9.03
C ASN A 448 4.55 16.10 -8.11
N PRO A 449 4.21 16.08 -6.81
CA PRO A 449 4.74 15.11 -5.83
C PRO A 449 4.22 13.66 -5.95
N LEU A 450 3.74 13.22 -7.12
CA LEU A 450 3.24 11.86 -7.36
C LEU A 450 4.33 10.98 -8.00
N THR A 451 5.22 10.37 -7.23
CA THR A 451 6.35 9.63 -7.82
C THR A 451 6.24 8.12 -7.63
N PHE A 452 5.28 7.58 -8.36
CA PHE A 452 5.23 6.18 -8.79
C PHE A 452 5.38 6.12 -10.32
N SER A 453 5.59 4.93 -10.88
CA SER A 453 5.65 4.71 -12.32
C SER A 453 4.81 3.49 -12.71
N TRP A 454 4.34 3.47 -13.94
CA TRP A 454 3.40 2.46 -14.41
C TRP A 454 3.64 2.09 -15.87
N MET A 455 3.19 0.90 -16.28
CA MET A 455 3.24 0.44 -17.68
C MET A 455 2.23 -0.66 -17.97
N PHE A 456 2.02 -0.93 -19.26
CA PHE A 456 1.39 -2.17 -19.71
C PHE A 456 2.44 -3.23 -19.97
N LEU A 457 2.08 -4.48 -19.71
CA LEU A 457 2.90 -5.62 -20.10
C LEU A 457 2.45 -6.15 -21.46
N GLU A 458 3.03 -5.64 -22.54
CA GLU A 458 2.61 -5.95 -23.92
C GLU A 458 3.67 -6.71 -24.71
N THR A 459 4.92 -6.56 -24.33
CA THR A 459 6.08 -7.04 -25.09
C THR A 459 7.06 -7.78 -24.19
N ASP A 460 7.95 -8.56 -24.81
CA ASP A 460 9.03 -9.24 -24.09
C ASP A 460 9.98 -8.23 -23.41
N GLN A 461 10.12 -7.03 -23.98
CA GLN A 461 10.90 -5.95 -23.36
C GLN A 461 10.26 -5.41 -22.08
N ASP A 462 8.92 -5.40 -22.00
CA ASP A 462 8.19 -5.01 -20.80
C ASP A 462 8.40 -6.07 -19.71
N ILE A 463 8.28 -7.35 -20.06
CA ILE A 463 8.53 -8.47 -19.16
C ILE A 463 9.98 -8.45 -18.67
N GLN A 464 10.95 -8.22 -19.56
CA GLN A 464 12.36 -8.08 -19.17
C GLN A 464 12.61 -6.89 -18.24
N THR A 465 11.85 -5.80 -18.38
CA THR A 465 11.89 -4.66 -17.45
C THR A 465 11.36 -5.08 -16.08
N VAL A 466 10.24 -5.78 -16.02
CA VAL A 466 9.67 -6.33 -14.77
C VAL A 466 10.66 -7.28 -14.09
N LYS A 467 11.23 -8.24 -14.82
CA LYS A 467 12.26 -9.15 -14.28
C LYS A 467 13.44 -8.40 -13.68
N THR A 468 13.94 -7.40 -14.39
CA THR A 468 15.04 -6.56 -13.90
C THR A 468 14.66 -5.83 -12.61
N LEU A 469 13.42 -5.36 -12.47
CA LEU A 469 12.93 -4.74 -11.24
C LEU A 469 12.86 -5.76 -10.10
N LEU A 470 12.31 -6.96 -10.35
CA LEU A 470 12.22 -8.05 -9.38
C LEU A 470 13.61 -8.52 -8.90
N ASP A 471 14.58 -8.64 -9.81
CA ASP A 471 15.98 -8.98 -9.50
C ASP A 471 16.64 -7.99 -8.53
N ASN A 472 16.17 -6.74 -8.55
CA ASN A 472 16.65 -5.67 -7.70
C ASN A 472 15.71 -5.40 -6.51
N GLY A 473 14.77 -6.31 -6.23
CA GLY A 473 13.90 -6.26 -5.06
C GLY A 473 12.75 -5.25 -5.18
N TYR A 474 12.25 -4.97 -6.38
CA TYR A 474 11.06 -4.13 -6.59
C TYR A 474 9.86 -4.99 -7.01
N PRO A 475 9.02 -5.45 -6.07
CA PRO A 475 7.72 -6.04 -6.41
C PRO A 475 6.79 -5.00 -7.05
N LEU A 476 5.81 -5.45 -7.84
CA LEU A 476 4.91 -4.56 -8.59
C LEU A 476 3.45 -4.86 -8.26
N LEU A 477 2.62 -3.83 -8.17
CA LEU A 477 1.16 -4.01 -8.18
C LEU A 477 0.71 -4.35 -9.59
N ILE A 478 -0.24 -5.29 -9.71
CA ILE A 478 -0.85 -5.70 -10.98
C ILE A 478 -2.37 -5.77 -10.85
N GLY A 479 -3.08 -5.25 -11.86
CA GLY A 479 -4.53 -5.42 -11.97
C GLY A 479 -4.89 -6.72 -12.70
N VAL A 480 -5.75 -7.53 -12.09
CA VAL A 480 -6.21 -8.81 -12.63
C VAL A 480 -7.73 -8.95 -12.55
N ASP A 481 -8.30 -9.88 -13.31
CA ASP A 481 -9.73 -10.18 -13.28
C ASP A 481 -10.00 -11.47 -12.49
N ALA A 482 -10.56 -11.30 -11.29
CA ALA A 482 -10.88 -12.38 -10.38
C ALA A 482 -11.96 -13.35 -10.92
N ASN A 483 -12.70 -13.01 -11.99
CA ASN A 483 -13.62 -13.96 -12.64
C ASN A 483 -12.87 -15.14 -13.28
N PHE A 484 -11.58 -14.99 -13.58
CA PHE A 484 -10.78 -16.01 -14.24
C PHE A 484 -10.02 -16.92 -13.27
N TYR A 485 -10.14 -16.76 -11.94
CA TYR A 485 -9.47 -17.70 -11.02
C TYR A 485 -9.93 -19.15 -11.21
N GLY A 486 -11.20 -19.37 -11.56
CA GLY A 486 -11.71 -20.70 -11.89
C GLY A 486 -11.15 -21.31 -13.18
N THR A 487 -10.30 -20.59 -13.93
CA THR A 487 -9.61 -21.10 -15.13
C THR A 487 -8.14 -21.40 -14.88
N LEU A 488 -7.66 -21.30 -13.64
CA LEU A 488 -6.32 -21.75 -13.27
C LEU A 488 -6.17 -23.25 -13.57
N SER A 489 -5.02 -23.64 -14.13
CA SER A 489 -4.67 -25.05 -14.29
C SER A 489 -4.47 -25.75 -12.95
N ASP A 490 -4.32 -27.07 -12.94
CA ASP A 490 -4.05 -27.85 -11.73
C ASP A 490 -2.80 -27.39 -10.94
N ASN A 491 -1.86 -26.71 -11.61
CA ASN A 491 -0.64 -26.14 -11.01
C ASN A 491 -0.72 -24.61 -10.81
N ASP A 492 -1.93 -24.05 -10.79
CA ASP A 492 -2.22 -22.62 -10.70
C ASP A 492 -1.51 -21.78 -11.75
N ILE A 493 -1.65 -22.15 -13.02
CA ILE A 493 -1.09 -21.39 -14.14
C ILE A 493 -2.24 -20.82 -14.97
N TRP A 494 -2.18 -19.51 -15.24
CA TRP A 494 -2.99 -18.87 -16.28
C TRP A 494 -2.26 -18.93 -17.63
N TYR A 495 -2.71 -19.86 -18.46
CA TYR A 495 -2.32 -19.98 -19.86
C TYR A 495 -3.10 -19.02 -20.75
N GLU A 496 -2.55 -18.74 -21.94
CA GLU A 496 -3.15 -17.80 -22.88
C GLU A 496 -4.54 -18.24 -23.35
N ASP A 497 -4.75 -19.53 -23.57
CA ASP A 497 -5.98 -20.12 -24.10
C ASP A 497 -7.14 -20.12 -23.10
N ALA A 498 -6.84 -20.13 -21.80
CA ALA A 498 -7.81 -20.06 -20.71
C ALA A 498 -8.47 -18.66 -20.56
N LEU A 499 -7.83 -17.60 -21.07
CA LEU A 499 -8.28 -16.23 -20.86
C LEU A 499 -9.01 -15.65 -22.07
N ASP A 500 -10.13 -14.96 -21.85
CA ASP A 500 -10.83 -14.21 -22.88
C ASP A 500 -10.60 -12.71 -22.71
N VAL A 501 -9.83 -12.16 -23.64
CA VAL A 501 -9.48 -10.74 -23.68
C VAL A 501 -10.72 -9.85 -23.78
N ASN A 502 -11.80 -10.29 -24.44
CA ASN A 502 -13.01 -9.48 -24.61
C ASN A 502 -13.91 -9.48 -23.36
N ALA A 503 -13.78 -10.50 -22.51
CA ALA A 503 -14.49 -10.60 -21.24
C ALA A 503 -13.67 -10.08 -20.05
N TRP A 504 -12.36 -9.85 -20.24
CA TRP A 504 -11.46 -9.37 -19.20
C TRP A 504 -11.80 -7.95 -18.74
N GLY A 505 -12.11 -7.81 -17.46
CA GLY A 505 -12.29 -6.53 -16.78
C GLY A 505 -11.63 -6.58 -15.41
N ALA A 506 -10.39 -6.07 -15.31
CA ALA A 506 -9.62 -6.14 -14.08
C ALA A 506 -10.39 -5.49 -12.91
N ASN A 507 -10.68 -6.28 -11.89
CA ASN A 507 -11.49 -5.92 -10.73
C ASN A 507 -10.77 -6.19 -9.39
N HIS A 508 -9.61 -6.83 -9.45
CA HIS A 508 -8.83 -7.25 -8.30
C HIS A 508 -7.36 -6.83 -8.46
N ALA A 509 -6.70 -6.62 -7.34
CA ALA A 509 -5.30 -6.23 -7.28
C ALA A 509 -4.47 -7.33 -6.65
N ASN A 510 -3.33 -7.62 -7.26
CA ASN A 510 -2.34 -8.59 -6.80
C ASN A 510 -0.93 -8.01 -6.85
N THR A 511 0.06 -8.79 -6.39
CA THR A 511 1.47 -8.40 -6.41
C THR A 511 2.28 -9.33 -7.30
N VAL A 512 3.03 -8.79 -8.25
CA VAL A 512 4.09 -9.52 -8.97
C VAL A 512 5.29 -9.61 -8.03
N VAL A 513 5.67 -10.83 -7.68
CA VAL A 513 6.72 -11.12 -6.68
C VAL A 513 7.88 -11.94 -7.23
N GLY A 514 7.79 -12.39 -8.48
CA GLY A 514 8.80 -13.26 -9.03
C GLY A 514 8.57 -13.63 -10.49
N TYR A 515 9.42 -14.50 -10.99
CA TYR A 515 9.34 -15.07 -12.32
C TYR A 515 10.06 -16.41 -12.39
N HIS A 516 9.74 -17.18 -13.42
CA HIS A 516 10.46 -18.38 -13.81
C HIS A 516 10.58 -18.40 -15.33
N GLU A 517 11.77 -18.71 -15.83
CA GLU A 517 12.04 -19.06 -17.21
C GLU A 517 12.08 -20.59 -17.27
N GLY A 518 11.14 -21.20 -18.00
CA GLY A 518 11.15 -22.63 -18.26
C GLY A 518 12.35 -23.02 -19.11
N ASP A 519 12.73 -24.30 -19.05
CA ASP A 519 13.84 -24.89 -19.81
C ASP A 519 13.54 -25.08 -21.31
#